data_AF-A0A7W9NG25-F1
#
_entry.id   AF-A0A7W9NG25-F1
#
_cell.length_a   1.000
_cell.length_b   1.000
_cell.length_c   1.000
_cell.angle_alpha   90.00
_cell.angle_beta   90.00
_cell.angle_gamma   90.00
#
_symmetry.space_group_name_H-M   'P 1'
#
loop_
_entity.id
_entity.type
_entity.pdbx_description
1 polymer ?
#
loop_
_entity_poly.entity_id
_entity_poly.type
_entity_poly.pdbx_seq_one_letter_code
_entity_poly.pdbx_strand_id
1 'polypeptide(L)' 'MRRVDLGVVGYEQAAADMRGWVAERQEGRAEDRLFLLSHPPVVTYGPRTDPADLPTGMRIVR' A
#
# COMPACT_ATOMS: atom_id res chain seq x y z
N MET A 1 -4.93 2.86 -19.67
CA MET A 1 -4.29 2.55 -18.37
C MET A 1 -2.78 2.58 -18.58
N ARG A 2 -2.07 3.43 -17.84
CA ARG A 2 -0.61 3.64 -17.93
C ARG A 2 0.13 2.79 -16.91
N ARG A 3 1.26 2.18 -17.30
CA ARG A 3 2.18 1.51 -16.38
C ARG A 3 3.20 2.50 -15.80
N VAL A 4 3.51 2.37 -14.50
CA VAL A 4 4.51 3.18 -13.78
C VAL A 4 5.42 2.24 -12.98
N ASP A 5 6.70 2.22 -13.27
CA ASP A 5 7.69 1.39 -12.57
C ASP A 5 8.46 2.26 -11.54
N LEU A 6 8.39 1.91 -10.25
CA LEU A 6 8.94 2.70 -9.14
C LEU A 6 10.19 2.08 -8.50
N GLY A 7 10.56 0.85 -8.88
CA GLY A 7 11.67 0.14 -8.26
C GLY A 7 11.39 -0.26 -6.81
N VAL A 8 12.39 -0.14 -5.94
CA VAL A 8 12.27 -0.50 -4.51
C VAL A 8 11.87 0.72 -3.69
N VAL A 9 10.75 0.62 -2.96
CA VAL A 9 10.20 1.71 -2.14
C VAL A 9 9.78 1.20 -0.76
N GLY A 10 9.86 2.04 0.27
CA GLY A 10 9.37 1.69 1.61
C GLY A 10 7.85 1.50 1.62
N TYR A 11 7.35 0.52 2.38
CA TYR A 11 5.91 0.19 2.43
C TYR A 11 5.06 1.38 2.87
N GLU A 12 5.42 2.05 3.97
CA GLU A 12 4.66 3.19 4.50
C GLU A 12 4.60 4.37 3.53
N GLN A 13 5.71 4.65 2.84
CA GLN A 13 5.76 5.69 1.81
C GLN A 13 4.81 5.35 0.65
N ALA A 14 4.91 4.12 0.11
CA ALA A 14 4.03 3.68 -0.97
C ALA A 14 2.55 3.70 -0.57
N ALA A 15 2.22 3.27 0.66
CA ALA A 15 0.86 3.31 1.18
C ALA A 15 0.32 4.75 1.31
N ALA A 16 1.17 5.71 1.68
CA ALA A 16 0.83 7.13 1.69
C ALA A 16 0.61 7.68 0.27
N ASP A 17 1.53 7.39 -0.65
CA ASP A 17 1.44 7.86 -2.03
C ASP A 17 0.21 7.31 -2.75
N MET A 18 -0.13 6.04 -2.50
CA MET A 18 -1.33 5.41 -3.05
C MET A 18 -2.61 6.17 -2.70
N ARG A 19 -2.72 6.72 -1.49
CA ARG A 19 -3.87 7.57 -1.11
C ARG A 19 -3.94 8.83 -1.97
N GLY A 20 -2.79 9.46 -2.23
CA GLY A 20 -2.68 10.60 -3.13
C GLY A 20 -3.07 10.26 -4.57
N TRP A 21 -2.56 9.15 -5.12
CA TRP A 21 -2.87 8.73 -6.49
C TRP A 21 -4.35 8.36 -6.69
N VAL A 22 -4.98 7.76 -5.67
CA VAL A 22 -6.43 7.51 -5.67
C VAL A 22 -7.20 8.82 -5.71
N ALA A 23 -6.83 9.81 -4.89
CA ALA A 23 -7.47 11.12 -4.91
C ALA A 23 -7.33 11.82 -6.27
N GLU A 24 -6.12 11.86 -6.84
CA GLU A 24 -5.86 12.39 -8.19
C GLU A 24 -6.77 11.73 -9.23
N ARG A 25 -6.98 10.41 -9.12
CA ARG A 25 -7.81 9.66 -10.06
C ARG A 25 -9.31 9.96 -9.87
N GLN A 26 -9.77 10.06 -8.63
CA GLN A 26 -11.17 10.38 -8.31
C GLN A 26 -11.55 11.79 -8.76
N GLU A 27 -10.62 12.74 -8.69
CA GLU A 27 -10.79 14.12 -9.13
C GLU A 27 -10.62 14.30 -10.65
N GLY A 28 -10.31 13.23 -11.40
CA GLY A 28 -10.07 13.31 -12.85
C GLY A 28 -8.76 14.00 -13.24
N ARG A 29 -7.85 14.23 -12.29
CA ARG A 29 -6.53 14.84 -12.53
C ARG A 29 -5.49 13.86 -13.06
N ALA A 30 -5.76 12.56 -12.97
CA ALA A 30 -4.92 11.50 -13.50
C ALA A 30 -5.74 10.43 -14.21
N GLU A 31 -5.14 9.84 -15.25
CA GLU A 31 -5.63 8.62 -15.89
C GLU A 31 -5.48 7.39 -14.97
N ASP A 32 -6.08 6.26 -15.36
CA ASP A 32 -5.83 4.98 -14.70
C ASP A 32 -4.35 4.61 -14.82
N ARG A 33 -3.71 4.32 -13.68
CA ARG A 33 -2.30 3.93 -13.59
C ARG A 33 -2.17 2.58 -12.87
N LEU A 34 -1.26 1.74 -13.34
CA LEU A 34 -0.79 0.53 -12.68
C LEU A 34 0.64 0.75 -12.21
N PHE A 35 0.84 0.81 -10.89
CA PHE A 35 2.14 1.00 -10.26
C PHE A 35 2.78 -0.34 -9.96
N LEU A 36 4.01 -0.53 -10.43
CA LEU A 36 4.82 -1.71 -10.19
C LEU A 36 6.03 -1.32 -9.36
N LEU A 37 6.21 -2.03 -8.26
CA LEU A 37 7.22 -1.73 -7.26
C LEU A 37 7.62 -2.99 -6.50
N SER A 38 8.65 -2.87 -5.69
CA SER A 38 9.05 -3.87 -4.69
C SER A 38 9.26 -3.16 -3.35
N HIS A 39 9.16 -3.91 -2.25
CA HIS A 39 9.46 -3.40 -0.92
C HIS A 39 10.73 -4.05 -0.37
N PRO A 40 11.49 -3.35 0.50
CA PRO A 40 12.33 -4.02 1.48
C PRO A 40 11.50 -5.04 2.28
N PRO A 41 12.12 -6.04 2.94
CA PRO A 41 11.39 -7.06 3.69
C PRO A 41 10.37 -6.45 4.66
N VAL A 42 9.10 -6.81 4.47
CA VAL A 42 7.97 -6.29 5.26
C VAL A 42 6.90 -7.37 5.38
N VAL A 43 6.27 -7.46 6.55
CA VAL A 43 5.06 -8.27 6.76
C VAL A 43 3.91 -7.31 7.05
N THR A 44 2.81 -7.47 6.32
CA THR A 44 1.61 -6.63 6.46
C THR A 44 0.45 -7.48 6.96
N TYR A 45 -0.25 -6.98 7.98
CA TYR A 45 -1.40 -7.66 8.55
C TYR A 45 -2.68 -6.91 8.16
N GLY A 46 -3.60 -7.60 7.50
CA GLY A 46 -4.85 -7.02 7.05
C GLY A 46 -5.93 -7.05 8.14
N PRO A 47 -7.08 -6.38 7.92
CA PRO A 47 -8.19 -6.38 8.87
C PRO A 47 -8.78 -7.77 9.19
N ARG A 48 -8.46 -8.78 8.37
CA ARG A 48 -8.92 -10.17 8.50
C ARG A 48 -7.81 -11.16 8.87
N THR A 49 -6.61 -10.69 9.20
CA THR A 49 -5.55 -11.56 9.73
C THR A 49 -6.04 -12.20 11.03
N ASP A 50 -5.84 -13.52 11.15
CA ASP A 50 -6.14 -14.22 12.40
C ASP A 50 -5.29 -13.63 13.53
N PRO A 51 -5.86 -13.22 14.67
CA PRO A 51 -5.08 -12.76 15.81
C PRO A 51 -3.96 -13.71 16.24
N ALA A 52 -4.08 -15.02 15.99
CA ALA A 52 -3.05 -16.00 16.26
C ALA A 52 -1.80 -15.87 15.34
N ASP A 53 -1.94 -15.26 14.17
CA ASP A 53 -0.85 -14.99 13.22
C ASP A 53 -0.11 -13.67 13.52
N LEU A 54 -0.60 -12.89 14.49
CA LEU A 54 0.02 -11.62 14.87
C LEU A 54 1.25 -11.85 15.76
N PRO A 55 2.30 -11.03 15.62
CA PRO A 55 3.42 -11.03 16.54
C PRO A 55 2.93 -10.79 17.97
N THR A 56 3.53 -11.48 18.94
CA THR A 56 3.16 -11.35 20.35
C THR A 56 3.20 -9.89 20.79
N GLY A 57 2.11 -9.41 21.39
CA GLY A 57 1.98 -8.02 21.84
C GLY A 57 1.43 -7.05 20.79
N MET A 58 1.21 -7.48 19.55
CA MET A 58 0.52 -6.68 18.54
C MET A 58 -1.00 -6.74 18.76
N ARG A 59 -1.65 -5.58 18.79
CA ARG A 59 -3.12 -5.46 18.86
C ARG A 59 -3.67 -4.96 17.54
N ILE A 60 -4.74 -5.57 17.06
CA ILE A 60 -5.54 -4.99 15.98
C ILE A 60 -6.18 -3.71 16.51
N VAL A 61 -5.78 -2.57 15.93
CA VAL A 61 -6.47 -1.30 16.14
C VAL A 61 -7.61 -1.26 15.13
N ARG A 62 -8.85 -1.18 15.64
CA ARG A 62 -10.06 -1.07 14.81
C ARG A 62 -10.35 0.39 14.49
#